data_AF-A0A1V3XGC8-F1
#
_entry.id   AF-A0A1V3XGC8-F1
#
_cell.length_a   1.000
_cell.length_b   1.000
_cell.length_c   1.000
_cell.angle_alpha   90.00
_cell.angle_beta   90.00
_cell.angle_gamma   90.00
#
_symmetry.space_group_name_H-M   'P 1'
#
loop_
_entity.id
_entity.type
_entity.pdbx_description
1 polymer ?
#
loop_
_entity_poly.entity_id
_entity_poly.type
_entity_poly.pdbx_seq_one_letter_code
_entity_poly.pdbx_strand_id
1 'polypeptide(L)'
;MAAAAAEFVTWTRATAAGAEQAAGQAAAAAAAYETAFAQTVPPPVVAANRTLLTALIVTNLFGQNTPAIAVAEAQYADMWVQDAAAMYGYAGSSASATRLTPFTPPPPNTEPGGLSVQAAAVARATGPQPATRGTTRPAPAGRCPRCPIRCQASRARRRPFPH
;
A
#
# COMPACT_ATOMS: atom_id res chain seq x y z
N MET A 1 -2.55 -18.66 13.80
CA MET A 1 -3.54 -17.59 14.03
C MET A 1 -2.88 -16.23 14.22
N ALA A 2 -2.19 -15.95 15.33
CA ALA A 2 -1.61 -14.62 15.59
C ALA A 2 -0.67 -14.09 14.49
N ALA A 3 0.19 -14.94 13.91
CA ALA A 3 1.09 -14.55 12.80
C ALA A 3 0.32 -14.11 11.54
N ALA A 4 -0.58 -14.95 11.02
CA ALA A 4 -1.43 -14.61 9.87
C ALA A 4 -2.28 -13.34 10.09
N ALA A 5 -2.73 -13.10 11.34
CA ALA A 5 -3.42 -11.85 11.68
C ALA A 5 -2.49 -10.63 11.62
N ALA A 6 -1.23 -10.75 12.06
CA ALA A 6 -0.24 -9.67 11.99
C ALA A 6 0.16 -9.33 10.54
N GLU A 7 0.28 -10.33 9.67
CA GLU A 7 0.52 -10.13 8.23
C GLU A 7 -0.66 -9.42 7.56
N PHE A 8 -1.90 -9.83 7.88
CA PHE A 8 -3.10 -9.15 7.37
C PHE A 8 -3.24 -7.70 7.88
N VAL A 9 -2.89 -7.42 9.14
CA VAL A 9 -2.81 -6.04 9.69
C VAL A 9 -1.72 -5.22 8.98
N THR A 10 -0.61 -5.84 8.61
CA THR A 10 0.45 -5.17 7.83
C THR A 10 -0.03 -4.84 6.42
N TRP A 11 -0.70 -5.79 5.75
CA TRP A 11 -1.28 -5.59 4.42
C TRP A 11 -2.39 -4.52 4.40
N THR A 12 -3.31 -4.53 5.37
CA THR A 12 -4.38 -3.51 5.46
C THR A 12 -3.82 -2.10 5.66
N ARG A 13 -2.76 -1.94 6.46
CA ARG A 13 -2.06 -0.65 6.61
C ARG A 13 -1.41 -0.17 5.31
N ALA A 14 -0.74 -1.06 4.58
CA ALA A 14 -0.14 -0.73 3.28
C ALA A 14 -1.22 -0.36 2.23
N THR A 15 -2.35 -1.09 2.24
CA THR A 15 -3.51 -0.81 1.38
C THR A 15 -4.17 0.53 1.73
N ALA A 16 -4.27 0.88 3.01
CA ALA A 16 -4.79 2.18 3.45
C ALA A 16 -3.91 3.34 2.93
N ALA A 17 -2.59 3.24 3.09
CA ALA A 17 -1.65 4.24 2.55
C ALA A 17 -1.73 4.35 1.01
N GLY A 18 -1.91 3.22 0.31
CA GLY A 18 -2.14 3.22 -1.14
C GLY A 18 -3.46 3.89 -1.55
N ALA A 19 -4.51 3.73 -0.74
CA ALA A 19 -5.81 4.39 -0.96
C ALA A 19 -5.74 5.91 -0.70
N GLU A 20 -5.01 6.35 0.34
CA GLU A 20 -4.73 7.76 0.59
C GLU A 20 -3.96 8.41 -0.57
N GLN A 21 -2.93 7.73 -1.09
CA GLN A 21 -2.20 8.18 -2.29
C GLN A 21 -3.14 8.27 -3.51
N ALA A 22 -3.99 7.27 -3.75
CA ALA A 22 -4.94 7.27 -4.86
C ALA A 22 -5.99 8.39 -4.75
N ALA A 23 -6.46 8.71 -3.53
CA ALA A 23 -7.36 9.83 -3.29
C ALA A 23 -6.70 11.18 -3.61
N GLY A 24 -5.44 11.38 -3.20
CA GLY A 24 -4.66 12.57 -3.57
C GLY A 24 -4.47 12.71 -5.09
N GLN A 25 -4.23 11.60 -5.78
CA GLN A 25 -4.12 11.56 -7.25
C GLN A 25 -5.45 11.86 -7.96
N ALA A 26 -6.59 11.39 -7.43
CA ALA A 26 -7.91 11.75 -7.95
C ALA A 26 -8.20 13.25 -7.78
N ALA A 27 -7.83 13.84 -6.65
CA ALA A 27 -7.94 15.29 -6.43
C ALA A 27 -7.03 16.09 -7.40
N ALA A 28 -5.81 15.62 -7.66
CA ALA A 28 -4.91 16.23 -8.64
C ALA A 28 -5.48 16.19 -10.07
N ALA A 29 -6.15 15.10 -10.46
CA ALA A 29 -6.83 15.00 -11.76
C ALA A 29 -8.04 15.96 -11.88
N ALA A 30 -8.80 16.15 -10.80
CA ALA A 30 -9.88 17.15 -10.77
C ALA A 30 -9.33 18.58 -10.89
N ALA A 31 -8.28 18.92 -10.13
CA ALA A 31 -7.62 20.22 -10.20
C ALA A 31 -7.02 20.51 -11.59
N ALA A 32 -6.50 19.49 -12.28
CA ALA A 32 -6.05 19.60 -13.67
C ALA A 32 -7.19 20.01 -14.62
N TYR A 33 -8.37 19.38 -14.49
CA TYR A 33 -9.56 19.74 -15.27
C TYR A 33 -10.03 21.17 -14.96
N GLU A 34 -10.16 21.54 -13.68
CA GLU A 34 -10.62 22.88 -13.29
C GLU A 34 -9.66 23.98 -13.78
N THR A 35 -8.35 23.74 -13.70
CA THR A 35 -7.33 24.64 -14.26
C THR A 35 -7.50 24.79 -15.77
N ALA A 36 -7.66 23.68 -16.50
CA ALA A 36 -7.83 23.71 -17.94
C ALA A 36 -9.11 24.45 -18.35
N PHE A 37 -10.23 24.17 -17.68
CA PHE A 37 -11.51 24.84 -17.89
C PHE A 37 -11.43 26.35 -17.64
N ALA A 38 -10.71 26.78 -16.59
CA ALA A 38 -10.51 28.20 -16.28
C ALA A 38 -9.52 28.91 -17.23
N GLN A 39 -8.68 28.17 -17.96
CA GLN A 39 -7.76 28.71 -18.96
C GLN A 39 -8.35 28.71 -20.37
N THR A 40 -9.26 27.79 -20.70
CA THR A 40 -9.91 27.73 -22.01
C THR A 40 -10.78 28.95 -22.29
N VAL A 41 -10.68 29.47 -23.51
CA VAL A 41 -11.42 30.64 -23.96
C VAL A 41 -12.93 30.32 -24.04
N PRO A 42 -13.82 31.13 -23.44
CA PRO A 42 -15.25 30.87 -23.50
C PRO A 42 -15.77 30.91 -24.96
N PRO A 43 -16.54 29.90 -25.42
CA PRO A 43 -17.04 29.85 -26.80
C PRO A 43 -17.76 31.11 -27.31
N PRO A 44 -18.53 31.87 -26.49
CA PRO A 44 -19.11 33.14 -26.92
C PRO A 44 -18.09 34.21 -27.32
N VAL A 45 -16.89 34.22 -26.72
CA VAL A 45 -15.81 35.17 -27.04
C VAL A 45 -15.24 34.85 -28.43
N VAL A 46 -15.00 33.57 -28.70
CA VAL A 46 -14.57 33.09 -30.02
C VAL A 46 -15.61 33.44 -31.08
N ALA A 47 -16.90 33.18 -30.81
CA ALA A 47 -18.00 33.51 -31.72
C ALA A 47 -18.12 35.02 -31.99
N ALA A 48 -17.93 35.87 -30.98
CA ALA A 48 -17.94 37.32 -31.14
C ALA A 48 -16.82 37.81 -32.08
N ASN A 49 -15.61 37.27 -31.94
CA ASN A 49 -14.50 37.55 -32.87
C ASN A 49 -14.83 37.13 -34.31
N ARG A 50 -15.38 35.92 -34.53
CA ARG A 50 -15.77 35.46 -35.88
C ARG A 50 -16.87 36.31 -36.51
N THR A 51 -17.81 36.80 -35.69
CA THR A 51 -18.87 37.72 -36.12
C THR A 51 -18.29 39.09 -36.50
N LEU A 52 -17.39 39.64 -35.68
CA LEU A 52 -16.68 40.89 -35.96
C LEU A 52 -15.88 40.81 -37.26
N LEU A 53 -15.08 39.75 -37.44
CA LEU A 53 -14.30 39.54 -38.67
C LEU A 53 -15.20 39.52 -39.92
N THR A 54 -16.33 38.82 -39.85
CA THR A 54 -17.31 38.77 -40.96
C THR A 54 -17.87 40.16 -41.28
N ALA A 55 -18.24 40.94 -40.26
CA ALA A 55 -18.75 42.30 -40.44
C ALA A 55 -17.68 43.24 -41.04
N LEU A 56 -16.42 43.13 -40.59
CA LEU A 56 -15.29 43.91 -41.13
C LEU A 56 -15.03 43.60 -42.60
N ILE A 57 -15.06 42.31 -42.98
CA ILE A 57 -14.89 41.86 -44.38
C ILE A 57 -16.01 42.40 -45.27
N VAL A 58 -17.28 42.22 -44.88
CA VAL A 58 -18.44 42.68 -45.65
C VAL A 58 -18.45 44.20 -45.87
N THR A 59 -17.87 44.96 -44.94
CA THR A 59 -17.76 46.42 -45.02
C THR A 59 -16.44 46.92 -45.63
N ASN A 60 -15.50 46.05 -46.02
CA ASN A 60 -14.16 46.43 -46.48
C ASN A 60 -14.10 46.93 -47.95
N LEU A 61 -15.13 47.64 -48.43
CA LEU A 61 -15.30 47.98 -49.85
C LEU A 61 -14.15 48.83 -50.43
N PHE A 62 -13.49 49.64 -49.59
CA PHE A 62 -12.35 50.49 -49.94
C PHE A 62 -11.01 50.03 -49.33
N GLY A 63 -10.94 48.81 -48.80
CA GLY A 63 -9.72 48.28 -48.16
C GLY A 63 -9.37 48.89 -46.79
N GLN A 64 -10.13 49.87 -46.30
CA GLN A 64 -9.84 50.61 -45.05
C GLN A 64 -9.89 49.73 -43.78
N ASN A 65 -10.69 48.66 -43.78
CA ASN A 65 -10.80 47.75 -42.63
C ASN A 65 -9.69 46.68 -42.60
N THR A 66 -8.80 46.63 -43.59
CA THR A 66 -7.74 45.60 -43.67
C THR A 66 -6.86 45.52 -42.42
N PRO A 67 -6.45 46.63 -41.76
CA PRO A 67 -5.74 46.56 -40.48
C PRO A 67 -6.59 45.98 -39.35
N ALA A 68 -7.89 46.30 -39.29
CA ALA A 68 -8.80 45.78 -38.28
C ALA A 68 -9.11 44.28 -38.47
N ILE A 69 -9.17 43.82 -39.73
CA ILE A 69 -9.25 42.40 -40.10
C ILE A 69 -8.03 41.65 -39.56
N ALA A 70 -6.81 42.15 -39.83
CA ALA A 70 -5.58 41.54 -39.33
C ALA A 70 -5.52 41.48 -37.80
N VAL A 71 -6.02 42.51 -37.09
CA VAL A 71 -6.14 42.48 -35.62
C VAL A 71 -7.14 41.43 -35.14
N ALA A 72 -8.29 41.28 -35.81
CA ALA A 72 -9.28 40.26 -35.46
C ALA A 72 -8.74 38.83 -35.73
N GLU A 73 -7.96 38.63 -36.79
CA GLU A 73 -7.28 37.34 -37.05
C GLU A 73 -6.17 37.05 -36.05
N ALA A 74 -5.38 38.05 -35.65
CA ALA A 74 -4.36 37.90 -34.60
C ALA A 74 -4.99 37.51 -33.25
N GLN A 75 -6.08 38.18 -32.83
CA GLN A 75 -6.84 37.82 -31.63
C GLN A 75 -7.37 36.37 -31.69
N TYR A 76 -7.75 35.88 -32.87
CA TYR A 76 -8.18 34.49 -33.04
C TYR A 76 -7.01 33.51 -32.91
N ALA A 77 -5.83 33.87 -33.41
CA ALA A 77 -4.61 33.08 -33.21
C ALA A 77 -4.20 33.04 -31.73
N ASP A 78 -4.29 34.16 -31.01
CA ASP A 78 -4.00 34.23 -29.57
C ASP A 78 -4.95 33.31 -28.76
N MET A 79 -6.26 33.34 -29.06
CA MET A 79 -7.24 32.44 -28.45
C MET A 79 -6.91 30.96 -28.73
N TRP A 80 -6.49 30.62 -29.95
CA TRP A 80 -6.07 29.25 -30.28
C TRP A 80 -4.79 28.84 -29.52
N VAL A 81 -3.79 29.72 -29.42
CA VAL A 81 -2.57 29.46 -28.65
C VAL A 81 -2.89 29.23 -27.17
N GLN A 82 -3.80 30.02 -26.59
CA GLN A 82 -4.27 29.86 -25.21
C GLN A 82 -4.97 28.51 -24.99
N ASP A 83 -5.91 28.12 -25.86
CA ASP A 83 -6.62 26.83 -25.76
C ASP A 83 -5.69 25.64 -25.96
N ALA A 84 -4.72 25.75 -26.88
CA ALA A 84 -3.69 24.73 -27.06
C ALA A 84 -2.82 24.59 -25.80
N ALA A 85 -2.38 25.69 -25.20
CA ALA A 85 -1.61 25.68 -23.94
C ALA A 85 -2.42 25.07 -22.78
N ALA A 86 -3.70 25.42 -22.65
CA ALA A 86 -4.61 24.85 -21.66
C ALA A 86 -4.73 23.32 -21.81
N MET A 87 -4.93 22.82 -23.03
CA MET A 87 -5.08 21.39 -23.29
C MET A 87 -3.76 20.60 -23.17
N TYR A 88 -2.61 21.18 -23.55
CA TYR A 88 -1.32 20.54 -23.29
C TYR A 88 -0.99 20.48 -21.80
N GLY A 89 -1.30 21.55 -21.04
CA GLY A 89 -1.19 21.57 -19.59
C GLY A 89 -2.09 20.51 -18.93
N TYR A 90 -3.33 20.39 -19.38
CA TYR A 90 -4.27 19.35 -18.94
C TYR A 90 -3.77 17.94 -19.23
N ALA A 91 -3.27 17.68 -20.44
CA ALA A 91 -2.74 16.37 -20.82
C ALA A 91 -1.53 15.96 -19.97
N GLY A 92 -0.57 16.88 -19.76
CA GLY A 92 0.61 16.63 -18.95
C GLY A 92 0.31 16.38 -17.47
N SER A 93 -0.55 17.20 -16.87
CA SER A 93 -1.00 17.04 -15.47
C SER A 93 -1.87 15.80 -15.27
N SER A 94 -2.80 15.51 -16.19
CA SER A 94 -3.61 14.28 -16.13
C SER A 94 -2.76 13.02 -16.29
N ALA A 95 -1.72 13.04 -17.15
CA ALA A 95 -0.80 11.92 -17.33
C ALA A 95 0.15 11.68 -16.14
N SER A 96 0.32 12.66 -15.24
CA SER A 96 1.02 12.46 -13.96
C SER A 96 0.05 12.02 -12.85
N ALA A 97 -1.13 12.63 -12.76
CA ALA A 97 -2.16 12.29 -11.77
C ALA A 97 -2.69 10.86 -11.92
N THR A 98 -2.84 10.36 -13.14
CA THR A 98 -3.33 8.98 -13.41
C THR A 98 -2.30 7.87 -13.12
N ARG A 99 -1.09 8.19 -12.63
CA ARG A 99 -0.09 7.20 -12.23
C ARG A 99 -0.37 6.69 -10.82
N LEU A 100 -1.08 5.56 -10.76
CA LEU A 100 -1.45 4.86 -9.54
C LEU A 100 -0.58 3.61 -9.32
N THR A 101 -0.22 3.35 -8.07
CA THR A 101 0.42 2.09 -7.66
C THR A 101 -0.65 0.98 -7.60
N PRO A 102 -0.47 -0.18 -8.28
CA PRO A 102 -1.41 -1.29 -8.17
C PRO A 102 -1.49 -1.84 -6.74
N PHE A 103 -2.71 -2.14 -6.28
CA PHE A 103 -2.91 -2.79 -4.99
C PHE A 103 -2.41 -4.25 -5.03
N THR A 104 -1.69 -4.65 -3.99
CA THR A 104 -1.29 -6.06 -3.79
C THR A 104 -2.46 -6.83 -3.16
N PRO A 105 -2.77 -8.08 -3.58
CA PRO A 105 -3.78 -8.90 -2.90
C PRO A 105 -3.37 -9.24 -1.45
N PRO A 106 -4.33 -9.55 -0.56
CA PRO A 106 -4.05 -9.90 0.82
C PRO A 106 -3.27 -11.24 0.94
N PRO A 107 -2.44 -11.40 1.98
CA PRO A 107 -1.80 -12.68 2.26
C PRO A 107 -2.84 -13.75 2.63
N PRO A 108 -2.57 -15.04 2.34
CA PRO A 108 -3.47 -16.13 2.72
C PRO A 108 -3.63 -16.21 4.23
N ASN A 109 -4.86 -16.33 4.70
CA ASN A 109 -5.22 -16.38 6.13
C ASN A 109 -5.34 -17.81 6.68
N THR A 110 -5.08 -18.84 5.86
CA THR A 110 -5.20 -20.26 6.22
C THR A 110 -3.93 -21.04 5.87
N GLU A 111 -3.43 -21.80 6.85
CA GLU A 111 -2.33 -22.75 6.68
C GLU A 111 -2.78 -24.00 5.90
N PRO A 112 -2.10 -24.41 4.81
CA PRO A 112 -2.34 -25.70 4.17
C PRO A 112 -2.15 -26.84 5.17
N GLY A 113 -3.21 -27.62 5.44
CA GLY A 113 -3.18 -28.67 6.46
C GLY A 113 -3.55 -28.21 7.88
N GLY A 114 -4.04 -26.97 8.08
CA GLY A 114 -4.54 -26.54 9.39
C GLY A 114 -5.58 -27.50 10.01
N LEU A 115 -6.42 -28.13 9.18
CA LEU A 115 -7.38 -29.16 9.59
C LEU A 115 -6.72 -30.47 10.07
N SER A 116 -5.60 -30.91 9.47
CA SER A 116 -4.91 -32.12 9.91
C SER A 116 -4.12 -31.88 11.21
N VAL A 117 -3.55 -30.67 11.36
CA VAL A 117 -2.95 -30.23 12.63
C VAL A 117 -4.00 -30.12 13.73
N GLN A 118 -5.19 -29.58 13.43
CA GLN A 118 -6.33 -29.51 14.35
C GLN A 118 -6.81 -30.92 14.75
N ALA A 119 -6.99 -31.84 13.80
CA ALA A 119 -7.35 -33.22 14.09
C ALA A 119 -6.29 -33.93 14.96
N ALA A 120 -5.00 -33.73 14.68
CA ALA A 120 -3.90 -34.28 15.48
C ALA A 120 -3.76 -33.63 16.87
N ALA A 121 -4.30 -32.42 17.07
CA ALA A 121 -4.39 -31.78 18.38
C ALA A 121 -5.57 -32.32 19.19
N VAL A 122 -6.76 -32.46 18.57
CA VAL A 122 -7.94 -33.07 19.18
C VAL A 122 -7.65 -34.51 19.60
N ALA A 123 -7.05 -35.32 18.73
CA ALA A 123 -6.66 -36.70 19.04
C ALA A 123 -5.65 -36.81 20.21
N ARG A 124 -4.78 -35.81 20.39
CA ARG A 124 -3.86 -35.73 21.54
C ARG A 124 -4.54 -35.25 22.83
N ALA A 125 -5.66 -34.53 22.73
CA ALA A 125 -6.45 -34.10 23.88
C ALA A 125 -7.46 -35.15 24.35
N THR A 126 -7.96 -36.01 23.46
CA THR A 126 -8.89 -37.11 23.79
C THR A 126 -8.20 -38.46 23.97
N GLY A 127 -6.94 -38.60 23.54
CA GLY A 127 -6.14 -39.81 23.74
C GLY A 127 -5.79 -40.06 25.22
N PRO A 128 -5.61 -41.33 25.63
CA PRO A 128 -5.32 -41.67 27.02
C PRO A 128 -3.97 -41.07 27.44
N GLN A 129 -4.01 -40.22 28.47
CA GLN A 129 -2.83 -39.66 29.09
C GLN A 129 -1.95 -40.80 29.62
N PRO A 130 -0.65 -40.88 29.26
CA PRO A 130 0.20 -41.97 29.73
C PRO A 130 0.29 -41.87 31.25
N ALA A 131 -0.30 -42.84 31.94
CA ALA A 131 -0.24 -42.91 33.38
C ALA A 131 1.23 -42.94 33.78
N THR A 132 1.71 -41.87 34.42
CA THR A 132 2.98 -41.84 35.11
C THR A 132 2.88 -42.87 36.23
N ARG A 133 3.19 -44.14 35.91
CA ARG A 133 3.32 -45.21 36.89
C ARG A 133 4.43 -44.76 37.82
N GLY A 134 4.03 -44.19 38.96
CA GLY A 134 4.94 -43.86 40.03
C GLY A 134 5.72 -45.13 40.33
N THR A 135 7.03 -45.09 40.08
CA THR A 135 7.93 -46.19 40.38
C THR A 135 8.01 -46.26 41.90
N THR A 136 7.08 -46.99 42.50
CA THR A 136 7.00 -47.23 43.94
C THR A 136 8.22 -48.05 44.34
N ARG A 137 9.35 -47.35 44.56
CA ARG A 137 10.60 -47.93 45.03
C ARG A 137 10.33 -48.52 46.42
N PRO A 138 10.41 -49.85 46.60
CA PRO A 138 10.13 -50.46 47.89
C PRO A 138 11.17 -49.99 48.92
N ALA A 139 10.71 -49.79 50.16
CA ALA A 139 11.56 -49.38 51.26
C ALA A 139 12.47 -50.54 51.72
N PRO A 140 13.77 -50.32 51.98
CA PRO A 140 14.66 -51.34 52.50
C PRO A 140 14.45 -51.49 54.02
N ALA A 141 13.99 -52.67 54.45
CA ALA A 141 13.95 -53.06 55.85
C ALA A 141 14.78 -54.33 56.06
N GLY A 142 15.76 -54.30 56.99
CA GLY A 142 16.35 -55.54 57.53
C GLY A 142 17.88 -55.65 57.58
N ARG A 143 18.46 -55.14 58.68
CA ARG A 143 19.50 -55.78 59.51
C ARG A 143 20.85 -56.20 58.87
N CYS A 144 21.93 -55.57 59.36
CA CYS A 144 23.23 -56.24 59.54
C CYS A 144 23.12 -57.38 60.58
N PRO A 145 24.06 -58.34 60.56
CA PRO A 145 25.14 -58.26 61.56
C PRO A 145 26.56 -58.65 61.06
N ARG A 146 27.57 -58.09 61.74
CA ARG A 146 28.98 -58.55 61.85
C ARG A 146 29.93 -58.47 60.63
N CYS A 147 30.66 -57.35 60.59
CA CYS A 147 32.14 -57.18 60.51
C CYS A 147 33.03 -58.45 60.70
N PRO A 148 34.36 -58.47 60.32
CA PRO A 148 35.23 -57.29 60.17
C PRO A 148 36.43 -57.31 59.15
N ILE A 149 37.16 -56.18 59.13
CA ILE A 149 38.61 -55.96 58.78
C ILE A 149 39.03 -55.55 57.33
N ARG A 150 39.61 -54.33 57.29
CA ARG A 150 40.69 -53.73 56.44
C ARG A 150 40.41 -53.05 55.08
N CYS A 151 40.91 -51.80 55.04
CA CYS A 151 41.60 -51.09 53.94
C CYS A 151 40.83 -50.82 52.62
N GLN A 152 40.97 -49.66 51.95
CA GLN A 152 41.94 -48.56 52.12
C GLN A 152 41.40 -47.20 51.60
N ALA A 153 41.88 -46.15 52.26
CA ALA A 153 41.93 -44.72 51.93
C ALA A 153 41.42 -44.12 50.58
N SER A 154 40.51 -43.14 50.75
CA SER A 154 40.57 -41.75 50.20
C SER A 154 40.23 -41.47 48.72
N ARG A 155 39.99 -40.24 48.21
CA ARG A 155 40.02 -38.83 48.72
C ARG A 155 38.65 -38.14 48.43
N ALA A 156 38.11 -37.11 49.10
CA ALA A 156 38.55 -35.72 49.41
C ALA A 156 38.86 -34.86 48.15
N ARG A 157 37.87 -34.19 47.52
CA ARG A 157 37.25 -32.85 47.81
C ARG A 157 38.10 -31.61 47.42
N ARG A 158 37.39 -30.54 46.94
CA ARG A 158 37.78 -29.11 46.69
C ARG A 158 38.28 -28.86 45.24
N ARG A 159 37.60 -28.05 44.39
CA ARG A 159 37.40 -26.56 44.32
C ARG A 159 38.64 -25.81 43.78
N PRO A 160 38.56 -24.58 43.18
CA PRO A 160 37.41 -23.81 42.61
C PRO A 160 37.72 -23.09 41.25
N PHE A 161 36.80 -22.22 40.79
CA PHE A 161 36.98 -21.03 39.91
C PHE A 161 38.17 -20.13 40.33
N PRO A 162 38.78 -19.27 39.46
CA PRO A 162 38.15 -18.15 38.72
C PRO A 162 38.64 -18.02 37.24
N HIS A 163 38.32 -16.99 36.42
CA HIS A 163 37.69 -15.67 36.59
C HIS A 163 36.67 -15.40 35.48
#